data_AF-A0A7V2V1W6-F1
#
_entry.id   AF-A0A7V2V1W6-F1
#
_cell.length_a   1.000
_cell.length_b   1.000
_cell.length_c   1.000
_cell.angle_alpha   90.00
_cell.angle_beta   90.00
_cell.angle_gamma   90.00
#
_symmetry.space_group_name_H-M   'P 1'
#
loop_
_entity.id
_entity.type
_entity.pdbx_description
1 polymer ?
#
loop_
_entity_poly.entity_id
_entity_poly.type
_entity_poly.pdbx_seq_one_letter_code
_entity_poly.pdbx_strand_id
1 'polypeptide(L)'
;MKYSAFPGSVACVLAAGASATALPPRLPPVALKFESLRSHVDAFNRDDRELYPQHIPNAAAYDFLRENVPLFECPDPEIVKTYYFRWWTYRKHLQRTPDGFVVTEFLPKVGWAGKHNTISCPAGHHFYEGRWIRDPRYLDDYASFWFRRGGDPRRYSFWAADAIRARTLATGDDRLAIDLLPDLVRNWEAWEKARLDASGLFWQIDDRDGMEVSIGGSGCRATINSYQYGDALAIAAIAERAGQSGLAAAFRDKAARIKRLVQERLWDPEAQCFKVLPRGEGQRLADVREQHGFTPWYFNLPDPDKAAAWKQLMDPQGFFAPFGPTTAEQRHPRFAIAYQGHECQWNGPSWPYATSVTLTALAHLLNGPPQNAIGRKDYLETLRIYARSHRLKREDGSVVPWIDENLNPFTGDWISRTRLKAWKNGTWDAAKGGEERGKDYNHSTFCDLVITGLAGLRPRPDGLVEVNPLVPDEAWDWFGLDGVPYHGHSLTILYDRTGARYGKGQGLRVLADGKEIAAAERLGRVTGPLPHP
;
A
#
# COMPACT_ATOMS: atom_id res chain seq x y z
N MET A 1 48.69 -32.75 -47.32
CA MET A 1 49.04 -32.84 -45.88
C MET A 1 48.01 -32.02 -45.11
N LYS A 2 47.19 -32.68 -44.27
CA LYS A 2 46.53 -32.22 -43.01
C LYS A 2 45.75 -30.88 -43.03
N TYR A 3 44.53 -30.68 -42.54
CA TYR A 3 43.46 -31.49 -41.92
C TYR A 3 42.13 -30.69 -42.05
N SER A 4 41.02 -31.40 -41.90
CA SER A 4 39.59 -31.06 -41.90
C SER A 4 39.11 -29.81 -41.13
N ALA A 5 38.02 -29.19 -41.61
CA ALA A 5 37.04 -28.45 -40.80
C ALA A 5 35.63 -28.44 -41.45
N PHE A 6 34.68 -29.13 -40.82
CA PHE A 6 33.25 -28.76 -40.71
C PHE A 6 33.05 -28.27 -39.26
N PRO A 7 32.08 -27.39 -38.87
CA PRO A 7 30.63 -27.44 -39.17
C PRO A 7 30.05 -26.00 -39.37
N GLY A 8 28.75 -25.66 -39.42
CA GLY A 8 27.47 -26.34 -39.24
C GLY A 8 26.33 -25.35 -39.56
N SER A 9 25.18 -25.90 -39.92
CA SER A 9 23.97 -25.16 -40.29
C SER A 9 23.38 -24.38 -39.11
N VAL A 10 23.11 -23.10 -39.31
CA VAL A 10 22.34 -22.26 -38.38
C VAL A 10 20.86 -22.57 -38.56
N ALA A 11 20.28 -23.33 -37.63
CA ALA A 11 18.84 -23.47 -37.51
C ALA A 11 18.25 -22.18 -36.92
N CYS A 12 17.45 -21.48 -37.72
CA CYS A 12 16.68 -20.32 -37.31
C CYS A 12 15.52 -20.81 -36.43
N VAL A 13 15.67 -20.72 -35.11
CA VAL A 13 14.57 -20.95 -34.16
C VAL A 13 13.71 -19.69 -34.16
N LEU A 14 12.55 -19.76 -34.82
CA LEU A 14 11.47 -18.80 -34.67
C LEU A 14 11.02 -18.81 -33.21
N ALA A 15 11.34 -17.74 -32.49
CA ALA A 15 10.77 -17.48 -31.18
C ALA A 15 9.25 -17.27 -31.35
N ALA A 16 8.47 -18.26 -30.91
CA ALA A 16 7.03 -18.12 -30.79
C ALA A 16 6.75 -16.99 -29.78
N GLY A 17 6.22 -15.87 -30.29
CA GLY A 17 5.72 -14.80 -29.45
C GLY A 17 4.66 -15.34 -28.52
N ALA A 18 4.81 -15.09 -27.22
CA ALA A 18 3.77 -15.34 -26.24
C ALA A 18 2.52 -14.57 -26.68
N SER A 19 1.50 -15.32 -27.13
CA SER A 19 0.19 -14.77 -27.44
C SER A 19 -0.33 -14.12 -26.17
N ALA A 20 -0.62 -12.81 -26.24
CA ALA A 20 -1.33 -12.10 -25.20
C ALA A 20 -2.71 -12.76 -25.07
N THR A 21 -2.88 -13.64 -24.09
CA THR A 21 -4.18 -14.16 -23.72
C THR A 21 -5.07 -12.97 -23.40
N ALA A 22 -6.07 -12.72 -24.26
CA ALA A 22 -7.06 -11.69 -24.03
C ALA A 22 -7.70 -11.92 -22.66
N LEU A 23 -7.81 -10.86 -21.86
CA LEU A 23 -8.43 -10.93 -20.54
C LEU A 23 -9.86 -11.44 -20.69
N PRO A 24 -10.34 -12.33 -19.81
CA PRO A 24 -11.75 -12.68 -19.80
C PRO A 24 -12.58 -11.40 -19.64
N PRO A 25 -13.68 -11.24 -20.40
CA PRO A 25 -14.49 -10.04 -20.36
C PRO A 25 -15.00 -9.79 -18.93
N ARG A 26 -14.96 -8.53 -18.49
CA ARG A 26 -15.49 -8.13 -17.17
C ARG A 26 -16.96 -8.53 -17.09
N LEU A 27 -17.29 -9.42 -16.14
CA LEU A 27 -18.68 -9.67 -15.78
C LEU A 27 -19.31 -8.35 -15.29
N PRO A 28 -20.55 -8.04 -15.71
CA PRO A 28 -21.24 -6.86 -15.22
C PRO A 28 -21.34 -6.93 -13.69
N PRO A 29 -21.19 -5.79 -12.98
CA PRO A 29 -21.44 -5.76 -11.55
C PRO A 29 -22.82 -6.32 -11.21
N VAL A 30 -22.93 -7.01 -10.09
CA VAL A 30 -24.11 -7.79 -9.70
C VAL A 30 -25.07 -6.96 -8.83
N ALA A 31 -24.55 -5.93 -8.17
CA ALA A 31 -25.30 -5.10 -7.22
C ALA A 31 -25.10 -3.58 -7.46
N LEU A 32 -23.89 -3.15 -7.79
CA LEU A 32 -23.58 -1.71 -7.94
C LEU A 32 -23.69 -1.27 -9.40
N LYS A 33 -23.91 0.03 -9.63
CA LYS A 33 -24.02 0.57 -10.99
C LYS A 33 -22.94 1.61 -11.31
N PHE A 34 -22.53 1.68 -12.58
CA PHE A 34 -21.43 2.54 -13.02
C PHE A 34 -21.80 4.03 -13.11
N GLU A 35 -23.07 4.41 -13.00
CA GLU A 35 -23.52 5.81 -13.01
C GLU A 35 -22.96 6.59 -11.82
N SER A 36 -22.82 5.93 -10.66
CA SER A 36 -22.18 6.52 -9.47
C SER A 36 -20.71 6.85 -9.75
N LEU A 37 -19.96 5.88 -10.31
CA LEU A 37 -18.58 6.08 -10.75
C LEU A 37 -18.47 7.24 -11.76
N ARG A 38 -19.35 7.29 -12.76
CA ARG A 38 -19.35 8.36 -13.77
C ARG A 38 -19.50 9.73 -13.13
N SER A 39 -20.47 9.88 -12.23
CA SER A 39 -20.74 11.14 -11.54
C SER A 39 -19.53 11.65 -10.75
N HIS A 40 -18.81 10.74 -10.09
CA HIS A 40 -17.56 11.08 -9.40
C HIS A 40 -16.45 11.50 -10.37
N VAL A 41 -16.20 10.72 -11.42
CA VAL A 41 -15.15 11.02 -12.40
C VAL A 41 -15.39 12.34 -13.12
N ASP A 42 -16.63 12.61 -13.52
CA ASP A 42 -17.00 13.87 -14.18
C ASP A 42 -16.78 15.07 -13.25
N ALA A 43 -17.09 14.93 -11.95
CA ALA A 43 -16.80 15.96 -10.96
C ALA A 43 -15.30 16.18 -10.78
N PHE A 44 -14.51 15.11 -10.63
CA PHE A 44 -13.05 15.21 -10.49
C PHE A 44 -12.41 15.86 -11.72
N ASN A 45 -12.82 15.46 -12.92
CA ASN A 45 -12.32 16.01 -14.17
C ASN A 45 -12.64 17.50 -14.32
N ARG A 46 -13.85 17.93 -13.95
CA ARG A 46 -14.25 19.35 -13.98
C ARG A 46 -13.45 20.17 -12.97
N ASP A 47 -13.21 19.61 -11.79
CA ASP A 47 -12.54 20.31 -10.70
C ASP A 47 -11.01 20.25 -10.86
N ASP A 48 -10.46 19.41 -11.74
CA ASP A 48 -9.01 19.24 -11.93
C ASP A 48 -8.39 20.20 -12.97
N ARG A 49 -7.13 20.58 -12.72
CA ARG A 49 -6.22 21.11 -13.74
C ARG A 49 -5.17 20.05 -14.04
N GLU A 50 -5.30 19.36 -15.17
CA GLU A 50 -4.41 18.26 -15.56
C GLU A 50 -3.04 18.80 -16.00
N LEU A 51 -2.13 19.03 -15.05
CA LEU A 51 -0.80 19.60 -15.29
C LEU A 51 0.15 18.63 -16.01
N TYR A 52 0.06 17.35 -15.67
CA TYR A 52 1.04 16.33 -16.04
C TYR A 52 0.35 15.06 -16.57
N PRO A 53 -0.29 15.12 -17.76
CA PRO A 53 -0.92 13.95 -18.35
C PRO A 53 0.12 12.86 -18.67
N GLN A 54 -0.19 11.62 -18.32
CA GLN A 54 0.62 10.44 -18.65
C GLN A 54 -0.13 9.52 -19.63
N HIS A 55 -0.09 8.19 -19.45
CA HIS A 55 -0.64 7.24 -20.40
C HIS A 55 -2.15 7.38 -20.59
N ILE A 56 -2.88 7.65 -19.50
CA ILE A 56 -4.35 7.73 -19.50
C ILE A 56 -4.73 9.15 -19.06
N PRO A 57 -5.19 10.03 -19.97
CA PRO A 57 -5.59 11.41 -19.65
C PRO A 57 -7.00 11.49 -19.02
N ASN A 58 -7.38 12.65 -18.46
CA ASN A 58 -8.63 12.79 -17.69
C ASN A 58 -9.86 12.45 -18.54
N ALA A 59 -9.81 12.77 -19.83
CA ALA A 59 -10.85 12.44 -20.80
C ALA A 59 -11.11 10.93 -20.93
N ALA A 60 -10.12 10.07 -20.63
CA ALA A 60 -10.24 8.61 -20.67
C ALA A 60 -10.41 7.98 -19.27
N ALA A 61 -10.53 8.80 -18.22
CA ALA A 61 -10.50 8.29 -16.85
C ALA A 61 -11.68 7.39 -16.50
N TYR A 62 -12.88 7.74 -16.98
CA TYR A 62 -14.08 6.96 -16.71
C TYR A 62 -13.99 5.57 -17.34
N ASP A 63 -13.62 5.48 -18.62
CA ASP A 63 -13.55 4.21 -19.33
C ASP A 63 -12.51 3.28 -18.69
N PHE A 64 -11.34 3.83 -18.36
CA PHE A 64 -10.29 3.08 -17.66
C PHE A 64 -10.77 2.54 -16.30
N LEU A 65 -11.37 3.39 -15.43
CA LEU A 65 -11.87 2.96 -14.13
C LEU A 65 -13.01 1.94 -14.28
N ARG A 66 -13.95 2.17 -15.20
CA ARG A 66 -15.05 1.25 -15.50
C ARG A 66 -14.55 -0.13 -15.95
N GLU A 67 -13.40 -0.22 -16.59
CA GLU A 67 -12.83 -1.50 -17.02
C GLU A 67 -12.01 -2.18 -15.93
N ASN A 68 -11.34 -1.40 -15.10
CA ASN A 68 -10.25 -1.93 -14.26
C ASN A 68 -10.56 -2.01 -12.77
N VAL A 69 -11.40 -1.13 -12.21
CA VAL A 69 -11.51 -1.00 -10.75
C VAL A 69 -12.82 -1.58 -10.19
N PRO A 70 -12.81 -2.09 -8.93
CA PRO A 70 -14.04 -2.45 -8.23
C PRO A 70 -14.90 -1.23 -7.93
N LEU A 71 -16.20 -1.45 -7.76
CA LEU A 71 -17.15 -0.42 -7.31
C LEU A 71 -17.35 -0.54 -5.80
N PHE A 72 -17.55 0.59 -5.12
CA PHE A 72 -17.78 0.63 -3.69
C PHE A 72 -18.84 1.68 -3.33
N GLU A 73 -19.74 1.34 -2.41
CA GLU A 73 -20.66 2.29 -1.78
C GLU A 73 -20.86 1.99 -0.29
N CYS A 74 -21.05 3.04 0.51
CA CYS A 74 -21.47 2.97 1.91
C CYS A 74 -22.21 4.26 2.30
N PRO A 75 -22.81 4.32 3.51
CA PRO A 75 -23.48 5.52 4.02
C PRO A 75 -22.57 6.72 4.27
N ASP A 76 -21.24 6.55 4.22
CA ASP A 76 -20.27 7.63 4.44
C ASP A 76 -19.80 8.22 3.09
N PRO A 77 -20.33 9.39 2.67
CA PRO A 77 -20.05 9.93 1.34
C PRO A 77 -18.60 10.38 1.17
N GLU A 78 -17.88 10.67 2.25
CA GLU A 78 -16.46 11.06 2.16
C GLU A 78 -15.58 9.84 1.88
N ILE A 79 -15.86 8.68 2.48
CA ILE A 79 -15.16 7.43 2.15
C ILE A 79 -15.41 7.06 0.68
N VAL A 80 -16.66 7.14 0.21
CA VAL A 80 -17.02 6.82 -1.19
C VAL A 80 -16.32 7.77 -2.16
N LYS A 81 -16.35 9.09 -1.89
CA LYS A 81 -15.68 10.09 -2.72
C LYS A 81 -14.17 9.83 -2.78
N THR A 82 -13.52 9.58 -1.64
CA THR A 82 -12.08 9.33 -1.58
C THR A 82 -11.71 8.01 -2.26
N TYR A 83 -12.53 6.96 -2.16
CA TYR A 83 -12.32 5.69 -2.86
C TYR A 83 -12.22 5.88 -4.38
N TYR A 84 -13.18 6.59 -4.98
CA TYR A 84 -13.14 6.84 -6.41
C TYR A 84 -12.07 7.86 -6.81
N PHE A 85 -11.82 8.88 -5.97
CA PHE A 85 -10.75 9.85 -6.20
C PHE A 85 -9.38 9.15 -6.26
N ARG A 86 -9.14 8.18 -5.37
CA ARG A 86 -7.87 7.45 -5.27
C ARG A 86 -7.62 6.49 -6.41
N TRP A 87 -8.67 5.87 -6.97
CA TRP A 87 -8.54 5.17 -8.25
C TRP A 87 -8.25 6.13 -9.41
N TRP A 88 -8.92 7.28 -9.43
CA TRP A 88 -8.74 8.30 -10.45
C TRP A 88 -7.33 8.91 -10.43
N THR A 89 -6.71 9.09 -9.24
CA THR A 89 -5.31 9.52 -9.13
C THR A 89 -4.34 8.41 -9.47
N TYR A 90 -4.50 7.17 -8.95
CA TYR A 90 -3.60 6.05 -9.25
C TYR A 90 -3.43 5.83 -10.76
N ARG A 91 -4.52 5.89 -11.53
CA ARG A 91 -4.53 5.88 -13.00
C ARG A 91 -3.50 6.84 -13.60
N LYS A 92 -3.39 8.07 -13.11
CA LYS A 92 -2.49 9.11 -13.65
C LYS A 92 -1.02 8.69 -13.57
N HIS A 93 -0.69 7.77 -12.67
CA HIS A 93 0.67 7.29 -12.45
C HIS A 93 1.06 6.09 -13.30
N LEU A 94 0.10 5.50 -14.05
CA LEU A 94 0.41 4.48 -15.03
C LEU A 94 1.13 5.13 -16.22
N GLN A 95 2.38 4.72 -16.42
CA GLN A 95 3.23 5.23 -17.47
C GLN A 95 3.64 4.10 -18.40
N ARG A 96 3.39 4.26 -19.70
CA ARG A 96 3.91 3.34 -20.72
C ARG A 96 5.34 3.74 -21.08
N THR A 97 6.27 2.79 -21.02
CA THR A 97 7.69 3.02 -21.32
C THR A 97 8.21 1.97 -22.32
N PRO A 98 9.42 2.16 -22.89
CA PRO A 98 10.07 1.11 -23.70
C PRO A 98 10.35 -0.20 -22.94
N ASP A 99 10.34 -0.18 -21.60
CA ASP A 99 10.59 -1.33 -20.73
C ASP A 99 9.31 -1.94 -20.13
N GLY A 100 8.14 -1.58 -20.69
CA GLY A 100 6.82 -1.96 -20.18
C GLY A 100 6.16 -0.83 -19.39
N PHE A 101 5.05 -1.15 -18.73
CA PHE A 101 4.39 -0.24 -17.80
C PHE A 101 5.18 -0.09 -16.49
N VAL A 102 5.22 1.15 -15.99
CA VAL A 102 5.68 1.47 -14.63
C VAL A 102 4.64 2.30 -13.90
N VAL A 103 4.73 2.32 -12.57
CA VAL A 103 3.93 3.19 -11.70
C VAL A 103 4.86 4.26 -11.13
N THR A 104 4.50 5.53 -11.34
CA THR A 104 5.27 6.68 -10.83
C THR A 104 4.80 7.10 -9.44
N GLU A 105 5.67 7.78 -8.70
CA GLU A 105 5.36 8.42 -7.40
C GLU A 105 4.92 9.87 -7.61
N PHE A 106 5.79 10.67 -8.25
CA PHE A 106 5.51 12.02 -8.71
C PHE A 106 5.11 12.01 -10.19
N LEU A 107 4.12 12.82 -10.55
CA LEU A 107 3.78 13.07 -11.94
C LEU A 107 4.85 13.92 -12.67
N PRO A 108 5.32 15.06 -12.12
CA PRO A 108 6.43 15.77 -12.73
C PRO A 108 7.74 14.98 -12.55
N LYS A 109 8.71 15.26 -13.43
CA LYS A 109 10.06 14.72 -13.28
C LYS A 109 10.75 15.35 -12.06
N VAL A 110 11.31 14.50 -11.21
CA VAL A 110 12.08 14.94 -10.04
C VAL A 110 13.53 14.45 -10.13
N GLY A 111 14.48 15.24 -9.61
CA GLY A 111 15.91 15.00 -9.80
C GLY A 111 16.47 13.75 -9.10
N TRP A 112 15.75 13.22 -8.11
CA TRP A 112 16.14 12.02 -7.37
C TRP A 112 15.47 10.73 -7.87
N ALA A 113 14.62 10.81 -8.89
CA ALA A 113 13.98 9.62 -9.46
C ALA A 113 14.98 8.73 -10.23
N GLY A 114 14.63 7.46 -10.35
CA GLY A 114 15.36 6.49 -11.17
C GLY A 114 14.96 6.57 -12.65
N LYS A 115 15.30 5.51 -13.38
CA LYS A 115 14.88 5.30 -14.77
C LYS A 115 13.36 5.47 -14.88
N HIS A 116 12.88 6.12 -15.95
CA HIS A 116 11.45 6.38 -16.19
C HIS A 116 10.72 7.12 -15.06
N ASN A 117 11.41 7.97 -14.29
CA ASN A 117 10.84 8.71 -13.16
C ASN A 117 10.29 7.80 -12.03
N THR A 118 10.74 6.54 -11.94
CA THR A 118 10.30 5.62 -10.88
C THR A 118 11.10 5.83 -9.60
N ILE A 119 10.44 5.74 -8.45
CA ILE A 119 11.05 5.81 -7.12
C ILE A 119 10.59 4.58 -6.33
N SER A 120 11.53 3.89 -5.66
CA SER A 120 11.23 2.63 -4.98
C SER A 120 10.51 2.80 -3.65
N CYS A 121 10.51 4.00 -3.07
CA CYS A 121 9.97 4.28 -1.73
C CYS A 121 8.51 3.81 -1.58
N PRO A 122 7.56 4.21 -2.45
CA PRO A 122 6.18 3.76 -2.37
C PRO A 122 5.89 2.53 -3.21
N ALA A 123 6.89 1.88 -3.82
CA ALA A 123 6.63 0.78 -4.75
C ALA A 123 5.82 -0.34 -4.08
N GLY A 124 6.05 -0.61 -2.79
CA GLY A 124 5.23 -1.54 -2.01
C GLY A 124 3.76 -1.10 -1.93
N HIS A 125 3.49 0.18 -1.66
CA HIS A 125 2.13 0.73 -1.69
C HIS A 125 1.52 0.66 -3.09
N HIS A 126 2.29 0.89 -4.16
CA HIS A 126 1.79 0.82 -5.53
C HIS A 126 1.27 -0.57 -5.89
N PHE A 127 1.97 -1.63 -5.45
CA PHE A 127 1.53 -3.01 -5.64
C PHE A 127 0.31 -3.34 -4.78
N TYR A 128 0.28 -2.94 -3.51
CA TYR A 128 -0.86 -3.19 -2.62
C TYR A 128 -2.13 -2.47 -3.09
N GLU A 129 -2.04 -1.23 -3.58
CA GLU A 129 -3.17 -0.51 -4.18
C GLU A 129 -3.53 -1.13 -5.54
N GLY A 130 -2.54 -1.29 -6.43
CA GLY A 130 -2.78 -1.69 -7.82
C GLY A 130 -3.18 -3.15 -8.02
N ARG A 131 -2.97 -4.05 -7.06
CA ARG A 131 -3.32 -5.48 -7.22
C ARG A 131 -4.80 -5.74 -7.49
N TRP A 132 -5.65 -4.74 -7.27
CA TRP A 132 -7.09 -4.78 -7.56
C TRP A 132 -7.47 -4.26 -8.95
N ILE A 133 -6.49 -3.79 -9.73
CA ILE A 133 -6.68 -3.46 -11.15
C ILE A 133 -6.78 -4.76 -11.94
N ARG A 134 -7.82 -4.85 -12.78
CA ARG A 134 -8.14 -6.06 -13.54
C ARG A 134 -7.09 -6.42 -14.59
N ASP A 135 -6.53 -5.44 -15.29
CA ASP A 135 -5.50 -5.70 -16.30
C ASP A 135 -4.15 -5.99 -15.64
N PRO A 136 -3.65 -7.23 -15.74
CA PRO A 136 -2.46 -7.65 -15.01
C PRO A 136 -1.19 -7.03 -15.57
N ARG A 137 -1.20 -6.58 -16.85
CA ARG A 137 -0.01 -6.06 -17.55
C ARG A 137 0.65 -4.90 -16.81
N TYR A 138 -0.14 -4.03 -16.19
CA TYR A 138 0.37 -2.87 -15.48
C TYR A 138 1.33 -3.24 -14.35
N LEU A 139 0.99 -4.27 -13.56
CA LEU A 139 1.83 -4.71 -12.45
C LEU A 139 2.79 -5.85 -12.81
N ASP A 140 2.52 -6.63 -13.85
CA ASP A 140 3.47 -7.64 -14.37
C ASP A 140 4.72 -6.97 -14.96
N ASP A 141 4.51 -5.95 -15.79
CA ASP A 141 5.59 -5.16 -16.37
C ASP A 141 6.36 -4.43 -15.25
N TYR A 142 5.65 -3.84 -14.28
CA TYR A 142 6.27 -3.09 -13.20
C TYR A 142 7.11 -3.97 -12.26
N ALA A 143 6.63 -5.18 -11.93
CA ALA A 143 7.41 -6.15 -11.17
C ALA A 143 8.68 -6.58 -11.93
N SER A 144 8.55 -6.87 -13.23
CA SER A 144 9.69 -7.20 -14.09
C SER A 144 10.68 -6.03 -14.21
N PHE A 145 10.18 -4.80 -14.26
CA PHE A 145 10.97 -3.59 -14.41
C PHE A 145 11.98 -3.42 -13.26
N TRP A 146 11.53 -3.59 -12.03
CA TRP A 146 12.36 -3.42 -10.83
C TRP A 146 13.60 -4.32 -10.81
N PHE A 147 13.50 -5.53 -11.36
CA PHE A 147 14.57 -6.53 -11.25
C PHE A 147 15.32 -6.80 -12.55
N ARG A 148 14.69 -6.57 -13.71
CA ARG A 148 15.24 -7.01 -15.00
C ARG A 148 15.31 -5.91 -16.06
N ARG A 149 14.76 -4.71 -15.80
CA ARG A 149 14.75 -3.60 -16.78
C ARG A 149 15.39 -2.31 -16.27
N GLY A 150 16.22 -2.41 -15.24
CA GLY A 150 17.02 -1.28 -14.73
C GLY A 150 16.31 -0.41 -13.70
N GLY A 151 15.26 -0.92 -13.05
CA GLY A 151 14.78 -0.33 -11.81
C GLY A 151 15.84 -0.42 -10.70
N ASP A 152 15.69 0.44 -9.69
CA ASP A 152 16.62 0.56 -8.55
C ASP A 152 15.89 0.25 -7.24
N PRO A 153 15.60 -1.04 -6.94
CA PRO A 153 14.72 -1.43 -5.85
C PRO A 153 15.33 -1.19 -4.46
N ARG A 154 16.57 -0.71 -4.37
CA ARG A 154 17.30 -0.50 -3.10
C ARG A 154 17.66 0.96 -2.83
N ARG A 155 17.19 1.90 -3.65
CA ARG A 155 17.40 3.35 -3.42
C ARG A 155 16.73 3.82 -2.13
N TYR A 156 15.53 3.31 -1.89
CA TYR A 156 14.75 3.46 -0.67
C TYR A 156 14.32 2.07 -0.19
N SER A 157 13.98 1.97 1.09
CA SER A 157 13.37 0.78 1.66
C SER A 157 12.11 0.39 0.88
N PHE A 158 12.05 -0.88 0.45
CA PHE A 158 10.98 -1.42 -0.37
C PHE A 158 10.81 -2.92 -0.06
N TRP A 159 9.65 -3.31 0.48
CA TRP A 159 9.27 -4.70 0.79
C TRP A 159 8.82 -5.47 -0.46
N ALA A 160 9.75 -5.63 -1.41
CA ALA A 160 9.43 -6.02 -2.78
C ALA A 160 8.85 -7.44 -2.91
N ALA A 161 9.41 -8.41 -2.17
CA ALA A 161 8.95 -9.78 -2.25
C ALA A 161 7.57 -9.93 -1.60
N ASP A 162 7.35 -9.28 -0.45
CA ASP A 162 6.03 -9.21 0.18
C ASP A 162 4.99 -8.56 -0.73
N ALA A 163 5.31 -7.42 -1.36
CA ALA A 163 4.41 -6.73 -2.26
C ALA A 163 4.03 -7.58 -3.50
N ILE A 164 5.00 -8.28 -4.09
CA ILE A 164 4.75 -9.19 -5.22
C ILE A 164 3.92 -10.40 -4.76
N ARG A 165 4.20 -10.96 -3.58
CA ARG A 165 3.39 -12.05 -3.01
C ARG A 165 1.97 -11.59 -2.71
N ALA A 166 1.80 -10.40 -2.14
CA ALA A 166 0.49 -9.81 -1.85
C ALA A 166 -0.37 -9.64 -3.11
N ARG A 167 0.26 -9.38 -4.27
CA ARG A 167 -0.41 -9.43 -5.57
C ARG A 167 -0.84 -10.85 -5.93
N THR A 168 0.02 -11.86 -5.76
CA THR A 168 -0.35 -13.24 -6.13
C THR A 168 -1.48 -13.79 -5.26
N LEU A 169 -1.57 -13.36 -3.99
CA LEU A 169 -2.71 -13.67 -3.12
C LEU A 169 -4.03 -13.06 -3.60
N ALA A 170 -3.99 -11.97 -4.37
CA ALA A 170 -5.18 -11.37 -4.98
C ALA A 170 -5.48 -12.00 -6.34
N THR A 171 -4.48 -12.23 -7.19
CA THR A 171 -4.69 -12.70 -8.57
C THR A 171 -4.82 -14.21 -8.69
N GLY A 172 -4.27 -14.98 -7.75
CA GLY A 172 -4.08 -16.43 -7.88
C GLY A 172 -2.97 -16.83 -8.86
N ASP A 173 -2.30 -15.88 -9.52
CA ASP A 173 -1.23 -16.13 -10.49
C ASP A 173 0.15 -16.01 -9.83
N ASP A 174 0.77 -17.16 -9.56
CA ASP A 174 2.11 -17.25 -8.97
C ASP A 174 3.24 -17.26 -10.02
N ARG A 175 2.94 -17.32 -11.33
CA ARG A 175 3.95 -17.60 -12.37
C ARG A 175 5.08 -16.58 -12.37
N LEU A 176 4.74 -15.29 -12.38
CA LEU A 176 5.73 -14.22 -12.39
C LEU A 176 6.51 -14.16 -11.06
N ALA A 177 5.86 -14.41 -9.93
CA ALA A 177 6.54 -14.42 -8.63
C ALA A 177 7.56 -15.56 -8.53
N ILE A 178 7.19 -16.76 -9.01
CA ILE A 178 8.09 -17.91 -9.10
C ILE A 178 9.25 -17.61 -10.05
N ASP A 179 8.97 -17.04 -11.22
CA ASP A 179 10.00 -16.65 -12.20
C ASP A 179 10.98 -15.61 -11.61
N LEU A 180 10.48 -14.63 -10.84
CA LEU A 180 11.30 -13.63 -10.17
C LEU A 180 11.98 -14.13 -8.89
N LEU A 181 11.69 -15.34 -8.39
CA LEU A 181 12.22 -15.84 -7.11
C LEU A 181 13.75 -15.70 -6.99
N PRO A 182 14.59 -16.05 -8.00
CA PRO A 182 16.04 -15.85 -7.90
C PRO A 182 16.44 -14.37 -7.78
N ASP A 183 15.69 -13.46 -8.40
CA ASP A 183 15.92 -12.01 -8.33
C ASP A 183 15.56 -11.47 -6.93
N LEU A 184 14.45 -11.94 -6.36
CA LEU A 184 13.99 -11.58 -5.01
C LEU A 184 14.98 -12.04 -3.93
N VAL A 185 15.49 -13.27 -4.04
CA VAL A 185 16.54 -13.80 -3.16
C VAL A 185 17.80 -12.93 -3.23
N ARG A 186 18.31 -12.65 -4.43
CA ARG A 186 19.49 -11.78 -4.62
C ARG A 186 19.27 -10.38 -4.05
N ASN A 187 18.07 -9.82 -4.20
CA ASN A 187 17.75 -8.51 -3.65
C ASN A 187 17.79 -8.51 -2.12
N TRP A 188 17.20 -9.51 -1.48
CA TRP A 188 17.20 -9.65 -0.03
C TRP A 188 18.63 -9.85 0.51
N GLU A 189 19.44 -10.71 -0.14
CA GLU A 189 20.85 -10.92 0.23
C GLU A 189 21.69 -9.66 0.04
N ALA A 190 21.39 -8.85 -0.98
CA ALA A 190 22.06 -7.56 -1.18
C ALA A 190 21.72 -6.56 -0.07
N TRP A 191 20.46 -6.54 0.42
CA TRP A 191 20.10 -5.78 1.62
C TRP A 191 20.85 -6.29 2.85
N GLU A 192 20.90 -7.60 3.07
CA GLU A 192 21.62 -8.21 4.20
C GLU A 192 23.10 -7.80 4.17
N LYS A 193 23.76 -7.94 3.01
CA LYS A 193 25.16 -7.55 2.85
C LYS A 193 25.42 -6.07 3.13
N ALA A 194 24.52 -5.18 2.73
CA ALA A 194 24.73 -3.74 2.80
C ALA A 194 24.27 -3.11 4.13
N ARG A 195 23.25 -3.69 4.78
CA ARG A 195 22.50 -3.06 5.87
C ARG A 195 22.40 -3.90 7.14
N LEU A 196 23.01 -5.07 7.21
CA LEU A 196 23.05 -5.83 8.48
C LEU A 196 24.06 -5.18 9.44
N ASP A 197 23.58 -4.85 10.64
CA ASP A 197 24.38 -4.33 11.75
C ASP A 197 24.96 -5.48 12.59
N ALA A 198 25.99 -5.20 13.41
CA ALA A 198 26.59 -6.18 14.31
C ALA A 198 25.58 -6.77 15.32
N SER A 199 24.52 -6.02 15.64
CA SER A 199 23.38 -6.50 16.44
C SER A 199 22.56 -7.61 15.76
N GLY A 200 22.75 -7.83 14.45
CA GLY A 200 21.96 -8.74 13.62
C GLY A 200 20.63 -8.14 13.13
N LEU A 201 20.34 -6.89 13.47
CA LEU A 201 19.25 -6.10 12.89
C LEU A 201 19.70 -5.42 11.60
N PHE A 202 18.74 -5.05 10.75
CA PHE A 202 18.99 -4.17 9.63
C PHE A 202 18.97 -2.71 10.09
N TRP A 203 19.87 -1.90 9.54
CA TRP A 203 19.90 -0.46 9.77
C TRP A 203 19.56 0.33 8.51
N GLN A 204 18.99 1.51 8.69
CA GLN A 204 18.63 2.40 7.58
C GLN A 204 18.79 3.87 7.97
N ILE A 205 19.06 4.68 6.96
CA ILE A 205 18.99 6.14 7.07
C ILE A 205 17.52 6.53 6.98
N ASP A 206 17.00 7.35 7.89
CA ASP A 206 15.58 7.71 7.91
C ASP A 206 15.08 8.33 6.60
N ASP A 207 15.89 9.18 5.95
CA ASP A 207 15.67 9.65 4.58
C ASP A 207 15.45 8.50 3.56
N ARG A 208 16.19 7.39 3.70
CA ARG A 208 16.08 6.22 2.82
C ARG A 208 14.92 5.29 3.19
N ASP A 209 14.24 5.53 4.31
CA ASP A 209 12.88 5.02 4.54
C ASP A 209 11.80 5.94 3.94
N GLY A 210 12.20 7.05 3.31
CA GLY A 210 11.30 8.13 2.90
C GLY A 210 10.79 8.95 4.09
N MET A 211 11.54 8.99 5.20
CA MET A 211 11.11 9.54 6.49
C MET A 211 12.09 10.55 7.08
N GLU A 212 12.62 11.46 6.26
CA GLU A 212 13.64 12.43 6.67
C GLU A 212 13.17 13.39 7.78
N VAL A 213 14.12 13.85 8.60
CA VAL A 213 13.84 14.73 9.76
C VAL A 213 12.99 14.01 10.82
N SER A 214 13.02 12.67 10.88
CA SER A 214 12.38 11.93 11.97
C SER A 214 13.07 12.22 13.31
N ILE A 215 12.32 12.19 14.41
CA ILE A 215 12.84 12.48 15.76
C ILE A 215 13.79 11.37 16.21
N GLY A 216 13.44 10.12 15.92
CA GLY A 216 14.24 8.92 16.24
C GLY A 216 15.44 8.76 15.33
N GLY A 217 15.41 9.35 14.13
CA GLY A 217 16.52 9.41 13.20
C GLY A 217 16.92 8.06 12.60
N SER A 218 18.16 8.01 12.11
CA SER A 218 18.75 6.85 11.45
C SER A 218 19.20 5.77 12.45
N GLY A 219 19.06 4.50 12.09
CA GLY A 219 19.46 3.40 12.97
C GLY A 219 18.86 2.06 12.58
N CYS A 220 18.85 1.12 13.52
CA CYS A 220 18.02 -0.08 13.43
C CYS A 220 16.57 0.32 13.72
N ARG A 221 15.80 0.54 12.65
CA ARG A 221 14.42 1.05 12.70
C ARG A 221 13.41 -0.08 12.58
N ALA A 222 12.23 0.10 13.16
CA ALA A 222 11.13 -0.86 13.06
C ALA A 222 10.66 -1.04 11.60
N THR A 223 10.85 -0.03 10.74
CA THR A 223 10.60 -0.05 9.28
C THR A 223 11.36 -1.17 8.58
N ILE A 224 12.66 -0.98 8.29
CA ILE A 224 13.46 -1.89 7.47
C ILE A 224 13.48 -3.32 8.02
N ASN A 225 13.50 -3.49 9.34
CA ASN A 225 13.47 -4.82 9.93
C ASN A 225 12.14 -5.54 9.66
N SER A 226 11.02 -4.83 9.73
CA SER A 226 9.72 -5.41 9.38
C SER A 226 9.61 -5.71 7.89
N TYR A 227 10.16 -4.84 7.03
CA TYR A 227 10.21 -5.08 5.58
C TYR A 227 11.02 -6.33 5.23
N GLN A 228 12.20 -6.50 5.83
CA GLN A 228 13.04 -7.68 5.58
C GLN A 228 12.44 -8.96 6.19
N TYR A 229 11.68 -8.86 7.28
CA TYR A 229 10.88 -9.96 7.81
C TYR A 229 9.77 -10.38 6.84
N GLY A 230 8.98 -9.42 6.34
CA GLY A 230 7.93 -9.64 5.35
C GLY A 230 8.48 -10.27 4.07
N ASP A 231 9.55 -9.68 3.52
CA ASP A 231 10.20 -10.22 2.32
C ASP A 231 10.74 -11.63 2.54
N ALA A 232 11.30 -11.93 3.72
CA ALA A 232 11.78 -13.28 4.00
C ALA A 232 10.64 -14.31 4.04
N LEU A 233 9.50 -13.98 4.66
CA LEU A 233 8.31 -14.85 4.64
C LEU A 233 7.74 -15.00 3.23
N ALA A 234 7.72 -13.93 2.45
CA ALA A 234 7.22 -13.96 1.09
C ALA A 234 8.11 -14.81 0.17
N ILE A 235 9.43 -14.67 0.26
CA ILE A 235 10.40 -15.52 -0.46
C ILE A 235 10.19 -16.98 -0.06
N ALA A 236 10.01 -17.27 1.24
CA ALA A 236 9.75 -18.63 1.69
C ALA A 236 8.46 -19.20 1.07
N ALA A 237 7.37 -18.42 1.07
CA ALA A 237 6.10 -18.85 0.49
C ALA A 237 6.19 -19.06 -1.03
N ILE A 238 6.89 -18.19 -1.75
CA ILE A 238 7.12 -18.34 -3.20
C ILE A 238 8.00 -19.57 -3.47
N ALA A 239 9.03 -19.79 -2.67
CA ALA A 239 9.91 -20.97 -2.77
C ALA A 239 9.15 -22.28 -2.53
N GLU A 240 8.21 -22.33 -1.58
CA GLU A 240 7.32 -23.50 -1.41
C GLU A 240 6.50 -23.77 -2.67
N ARG A 241 5.92 -22.73 -3.28
CA ARG A 241 5.15 -22.83 -4.53
C ARG A 241 6.02 -23.25 -5.72
N ALA A 242 7.30 -22.91 -5.71
CA ALA A 242 8.30 -23.35 -6.68
C ALA A 242 8.88 -24.75 -6.40
N GLY A 243 8.44 -25.45 -5.35
CA GLY A 243 8.97 -26.76 -4.95
C GLY A 243 10.36 -26.73 -4.31
N GLN A 244 10.85 -25.55 -3.90
CA GLN A 244 12.18 -25.34 -3.31
C GLN A 244 12.12 -25.33 -1.78
N SER A 245 11.79 -26.48 -1.17
CA SER A 245 11.58 -26.61 0.28
C SER A 245 12.78 -26.18 1.14
N GLY A 246 14.01 -26.47 0.69
CA GLY A 246 15.23 -26.05 1.39
C GLY A 246 15.40 -24.54 1.46
N LEU A 247 15.14 -23.84 0.35
CA LEU A 247 15.16 -22.37 0.31
C LEU A 247 14.07 -21.78 1.20
N ALA A 248 12.87 -22.38 1.17
CA ALA A 248 11.77 -21.95 2.02
C ALA A 248 12.08 -22.10 3.52
N ALA A 249 12.75 -23.19 3.93
CA ALA A 249 13.19 -23.37 5.31
C ALA A 249 14.22 -22.29 5.71
N ALA A 250 15.24 -22.08 4.88
CA ALA A 250 16.29 -21.08 5.16
C ALA A 250 15.72 -19.66 5.34
N PHE A 251 14.77 -19.25 4.51
CA PHE A 251 14.13 -17.94 4.63
C PHE A 251 13.15 -17.84 5.80
N ARG A 252 12.48 -18.94 6.19
CA ARG A 252 11.73 -18.99 7.46
C ARG A 252 12.63 -18.81 8.67
N ASP A 253 13.82 -19.41 8.68
CA ASP A 253 14.79 -19.24 9.76
C ASP A 253 15.29 -17.79 9.85
N LYS A 254 15.56 -17.16 8.70
CA LYS A 254 15.88 -15.73 8.62
C LYS A 254 14.75 -14.87 9.20
N ALA A 255 13.50 -15.11 8.79
CA ALA A 255 12.34 -14.39 9.32
C ALA A 255 12.18 -14.58 10.84
N ALA A 256 12.32 -15.81 11.34
CA ALA A 256 12.24 -16.11 12.77
C ALA A 256 13.32 -15.36 13.58
N ARG A 257 14.55 -15.29 13.06
CA ARG A 257 15.62 -14.50 13.67
C ARG A 257 15.28 -13.01 13.72
N ILE A 258 14.77 -12.43 12.64
CA ILE A 258 14.39 -11.01 12.60
C ILE A 258 13.26 -10.73 13.58
N LYS A 259 12.20 -11.55 13.59
CA LYS A 259 11.08 -11.41 14.54
C LYS A 259 11.58 -11.34 15.98
N ARG A 260 12.43 -12.30 16.38
CA ARG A 260 13.02 -12.33 17.72
C ARG A 260 13.79 -11.04 18.03
N LEU A 261 14.70 -10.62 17.15
CA LEU A 261 15.53 -9.44 17.37
C LEU A 261 14.71 -8.14 17.42
N VAL A 262 13.70 -7.98 16.57
CA VAL A 262 12.81 -6.81 16.63
C VAL A 262 12.13 -6.70 17.99
N GLN A 263 11.62 -7.80 18.52
CA GLN A 263 10.95 -7.81 19.83
C GLN A 263 11.91 -7.66 21.01
N GLU A 264 13.11 -8.25 20.94
CA GLU A 264 14.09 -8.17 22.04
C GLU A 264 14.82 -6.83 22.08
N ARG A 265 15.03 -6.18 20.93
CA ARG A 265 15.95 -5.05 20.81
C ARG A 265 15.28 -3.73 20.45
N LEU A 266 14.13 -3.74 19.78
CA LEU A 266 13.43 -2.52 19.36
C LEU A 266 12.21 -2.21 20.22
N TRP A 267 11.71 -3.18 21.01
CA TRP A 267 10.60 -2.95 21.93
C TRP A 267 11.07 -2.26 23.21
N ASP A 268 10.45 -1.12 23.51
CA ASP A 268 10.57 -0.46 24.80
C ASP A 268 9.41 -0.92 25.72
N PRO A 269 9.69 -1.66 26.81
CA PRO A 269 8.65 -2.16 27.70
C PRO A 269 7.98 -1.08 28.54
N GLU A 270 8.68 0.02 28.86
CA GLU A 270 8.13 1.14 29.63
C GLU A 270 7.23 1.99 28.74
N ALA A 271 7.70 2.31 27.54
CA ALA A 271 6.91 3.08 26.59
C ALA A 271 5.84 2.26 25.87
N GLN A 272 5.93 0.92 25.93
CA GLN A 272 5.10 -0.04 25.19
C GLN A 272 5.06 0.27 23.70
N CYS A 273 6.23 0.44 23.08
CA CYS A 273 6.34 0.83 21.66
C CYS A 273 7.62 0.27 21.03
N PHE A 274 7.58 0.00 19.72
CA PHE A 274 8.79 -0.27 18.94
C PHE A 274 9.45 1.06 18.56
N LYS A 275 10.71 1.24 18.96
CA LYS A 275 11.47 2.48 18.78
C LYS A 275 12.76 2.25 18.00
N VAL A 276 13.35 3.34 17.51
CA VAL A 276 14.64 3.27 16.81
C VAL A 276 15.75 2.91 17.79
N LEU A 277 16.60 1.96 17.41
CA LEU A 277 17.89 1.74 18.08
C LEU A 277 19.01 2.39 17.25
N PRO A 278 19.61 3.50 17.70
CA PRO A 278 20.78 4.09 17.04
C PRO A 278 21.92 3.07 16.93
N ARG A 279 22.74 3.22 15.87
CA ARG A 279 23.89 2.34 15.66
C ARG A 279 25.06 2.72 16.57
N GLY A 280 25.87 1.72 16.93
CA GLY A 280 27.05 1.89 17.78
C GLY A 280 26.95 1.09 19.08
N GLU A 281 28.07 0.95 19.77
CA GLU A 281 28.11 0.25 21.06
C GLU A 281 27.43 1.05 22.17
N GLY A 282 26.77 0.35 23.11
CA GLY A 282 26.15 0.94 24.29
C GLY A 282 24.94 1.85 24.02
N GLN A 283 24.41 1.87 22.79
CA GLN A 283 23.26 2.70 22.45
C GLN A 283 21.98 2.23 23.15
N ARG A 284 21.12 3.20 23.44
CA ARG A 284 19.78 2.98 23.98
C ARG A 284 18.74 3.31 22.92
N LEU A 285 17.53 2.79 23.07
CA LEU A 285 16.41 3.19 22.22
C LEU A 285 16.24 4.70 22.24
N ALA A 286 15.96 5.28 21.07
CA ALA A 286 15.64 6.69 20.95
C ALA A 286 14.41 6.99 21.81
N ASP A 287 14.43 8.12 22.53
CA ASP A 287 13.37 8.46 23.49
C ASP A 287 12.17 9.11 22.80
N VAL A 288 11.55 8.40 21.85
CA VAL A 288 10.36 8.87 21.14
C VAL A 288 9.54 7.68 20.61
N ARG A 289 8.21 7.78 20.71
CA ARG A 289 7.28 6.97 19.94
C ARG A 289 7.01 7.66 18.62
N GLU A 290 7.27 6.94 17.54
CA GLU A 290 6.97 7.38 16.18
C GLU A 290 6.00 6.39 15.54
N GLN A 291 5.16 6.88 14.63
CA GLN A 291 4.09 6.11 13.99
C GLN A 291 4.62 4.85 13.29
N HIS A 292 5.87 4.89 12.79
CA HIS A 292 6.51 3.72 12.18
C HIS A 292 6.71 2.55 13.15
N GLY A 293 6.59 2.77 14.46
CA GLY A 293 6.51 1.72 15.47
C GLY A 293 5.33 0.75 15.27
N PHE A 294 4.33 1.11 14.46
CA PHE A 294 3.25 0.20 14.05
C PHE A 294 3.60 -0.71 12.85
N THR A 295 4.69 -0.42 12.12
CA THR A 295 5.10 -1.19 10.93
C THR A 295 5.22 -2.70 11.16
N PRO A 296 5.70 -3.20 12.33
CA PRO A 296 5.76 -4.64 12.57
C PRO A 296 4.42 -5.38 12.35
N TRP A 297 3.28 -4.79 12.74
CA TRP A 297 1.97 -5.40 12.54
C TRP A 297 1.53 -5.44 11.07
N TYR A 298 2.11 -4.60 10.19
CA TYR A 298 1.88 -4.71 8.74
C TYR A 298 2.21 -6.12 8.22
N PHE A 299 3.16 -6.81 8.85
CA PHE A 299 3.58 -8.16 8.46
C PHE A 299 3.17 -9.25 9.45
N ASN A 300 2.29 -8.94 10.42
CA ASN A 300 1.94 -9.84 11.53
C ASN A 300 3.17 -10.30 12.36
N LEU A 301 4.19 -9.45 12.49
CA LEU A 301 5.43 -9.78 13.19
C LEU A 301 5.25 -9.94 14.72
N PRO A 302 4.66 -8.98 15.45
CA PRO A 302 4.68 -8.99 16.91
C PRO A 302 3.84 -10.12 17.51
N ASP A 303 4.25 -10.58 18.69
CA ASP A 303 3.46 -11.44 19.54
C ASP A 303 2.31 -10.65 20.20
N PRO A 304 1.22 -11.33 20.64
CA PRO A 304 0.00 -10.65 21.08
C PRO A 304 0.17 -9.68 22.26
N ASP A 305 1.16 -9.90 23.12
CA ASP A 305 1.42 -9.07 24.30
C ASP A 305 1.91 -7.65 23.97
N LYS A 306 2.29 -7.39 22.71
CA LYS A 306 2.71 -6.08 22.22
C LYS A 306 1.56 -5.16 21.84
N ALA A 307 0.31 -5.66 21.82
CA ALA A 307 -0.86 -4.90 21.35
C ALA A 307 -1.12 -3.60 22.13
N ALA A 308 -0.60 -3.45 23.35
CA ALA A 308 -0.76 -2.23 24.16
C ALA A 308 -0.28 -0.94 23.47
N ALA A 309 0.68 -1.03 22.53
CA ALA A 309 1.15 0.10 21.74
C ALA A 309 0.01 0.84 21.00
N TRP A 310 -1.03 0.11 20.59
CA TRP A 310 -2.14 0.65 19.79
C TRP A 310 -3.00 1.66 20.52
N LYS A 311 -2.95 1.71 21.86
CA LYS A 311 -3.59 2.78 22.64
C LYS A 311 -3.10 4.17 22.21
N GLN A 312 -1.85 4.27 21.75
CA GLN A 312 -1.25 5.53 21.32
C GLN A 312 -1.85 6.08 20.03
N LEU A 313 -2.49 5.24 19.20
CA LEU A 313 -3.11 5.72 17.95
C LEU A 313 -4.27 6.67 18.24
N MET A 314 -5.06 6.38 19.27
CA MET A 314 -6.26 7.13 19.64
C MET A 314 -6.04 8.08 20.84
N ASP A 315 -4.81 8.19 21.33
CA ASP A 315 -4.43 9.12 22.39
C ASP A 315 -4.15 10.52 21.79
N PRO A 316 -4.83 11.59 22.23
CA PRO A 316 -4.58 12.97 21.77
C PRO A 316 -3.18 13.51 22.09
N GLN A 317 -2.46 12.89 23.02
CA GLN A 317 -1.05 13.18 23.30
C GLN A 317 -0.11 12.19 22.59
N GLY A 318 -0.68 11.11 22.03
CA GLY A 318 -0.02 10.14 21.17
C GLY A 318 -0.10 10.60 19.72
N PHE A 319 -0.78 9.83 18.88
CA PHE A 319 -0.86 10.08 17.44
C PHE A 319 -2.19 10.68 16.96
N PHE A 320 -3.22 10.73 17.81
CA PHE A 320 -4.57 11.07 17.36
C PHE A 320 -4.72 12.54 16.97
N ALA A 321 -5.08 12.81 15.72
CA ALA A 321 -5.33 14.17 15.24
C ALA A 321 -6.41 14.23 14.13
N PRO A 322 -7.05 15.41 13.91
CA PRO A 322 -8.21 15.54 13.01
C PRO A 322 -7.99 15.24 11.52
N PHE A 323 -6.72 15.28 11.04
CA PHE A 323 -6.34 15.11 9.63
C PHE A 323 -5.22 14.08 9.45
N GLY A 324 -5.41 12.93 10.06
CA GLY A 324 -4.52 11.78 9.99
C GLY A 324 -3.66 11.68 11.25
N PRO A 325 -3.18 10.48 11.60
CA PRO A 325 -2.29 10.35 12.74
C PRO A 325 -0.99 11.15 12.52
N THR A 326 -0.42 11.68 13.58
CA THR A 326 0.89 12.33 13.54
C THR A 326 2.01 11.32 13.38
N THR A 327 3.10 11.71 12.72
CA THR A 327 4.26 10.83 12.52
C THR A 327 5.10 10.60 13.78
N ALA A 328 5.02 11.52 14.75
CA ALA A 328 5.61 11.41 16.08
C ALA A 328 4.57 11.71 17.16
N GLU A 329 4.76 11.18 18.37
CA GLU A 329 3.86 11.46 19.49
C GLU A 329 3.83 12.95 19.84
N GLN A 330 2.63 13.50 20.00
CA GLN A 330 2.41 14.94 20.19
C GLN A 330 3.02 15.47 21.49
N ARG A 331 3.15 14.63 22.52
CA ARG A 331 3.76 14.99 23.81
C ARG A 331 5.27 15.17 23.77
N HIS A 332 5.95 14.72 22.72
CA HIS A 332 7.41 14.73 22.69
C HIS A 332 7.94 16.16 22.46
N PRO A 333 8.97 16.65 23.20
CA PRO A 333 9.44 18.05 23.10
C PRO A 333 9.95 18.48 21.72
N ARG A 334 10.37 17.52 20.88
CA ARG A 334 10.79 17.76 19.49
C ARG A 334 9.67 17.61 18.45
N PHE A 335 8.43 17.35 18.88
CA PHE A 335 7.27 17.36 17.99
C PHE A 335 7.10 18.75 17.39
N ALA A 336 7.06 18.85 16.06
CA ALA A 336 6.97 20.14 15.39
C ALA A 336 6.14 20.07 14.11
N ILE A 337 5.36 21.12 13.87
CA ILE A 337 4.68 21.38 12.60
C ILE A 337 5.27 22.66 12.00
N ALA A 338 6.26 22.51 11.14
CA ALA A 338 7.01 23.64 10.57
C ALA A 338 6.69 23.87 9.09
N TYR A 339 6.50 25.14 8.74
CA TYR A 339 6.32 25.62 7.35
C TYR A 339 7.61 26.22 6.77
N GLN A 340 8.74 25.98 7.43
CA GLN A 340 10.06 26.48 7.08
C GLN A 340 11.06 25.32 7.08
N GLY A 341 12.21 25.54 6.45
CA GLY A 341 13.22 24.50 6.29
C GLY A 341 12.85 23.49 5.20
N HIS A 342 13.11 22.21 5.48
CA HIS A 342 12.81 21.10 4.58
C HIS A 342 11.29 20.95 4.38
N GLU A 343 10.83 20.72 3.17
CA GLU A 343 9.40 20.60 2.88
C GLU A 343 8.79 19.28 3.43
N CYS A 344 9.57 18.20 3.42
CA CYS A 344 9.11 16.85 3.74
C CYS A 344 9.52 16.41 5.16
N GLN A 345 9.04 17.09 6.20
CA GLN A 345 9.41 16.79 7.59
C GLN A 345 8.57 15.64 8.20
N TRP A 346 9.21 14.77 8.99
CA TRP A 346 8.61 13.59 9.64
C TRP A 346 8.63 13.62 11.19
N ASN A 347 8.88 14.79 11.78
CA ASN A 347 8.88 15.00 13.24
C ASN A 347 7.54 15.51 13.79
N GLY A 348 6.42 15.21 13.14
CA GLY A 348 5.10 15.68 13.60
C GLY A 348 3.99 15.68 12.55
N PRO A 349 4.20 16.16 11.31
CA PRO A 349 3.16 16.19 10.28
C PRO A 349 2.49 14.83 10.08
N SER A 350 1.23 14.84 9.62
CA SER A 350 0.63 13.60 9.13
C SER A 350 1.15 13.30 7.74
N TRP A 351 1.33 12.01 7.45
CA TRP A 351 1.76 11.52 6.14
C TRP A 351 0.80 10.41 5.66
N PRO A 352 0.23 10.52 4.45
CA PRO A 352 -0.56 9.46 3.84
C PRO A 352 0.18 8.11 3.78
N TYR A 353 1.49 8.13 3.53
CA TYR A 353 2.34 6.94 3.55
C TYR A 353 2.26 6.20 4.90
N ALA A 354 2.56 6.90 6.00
CA ALA A 354 2.57 6.31 7.34
C ALA A 354 1.16 5.92 7.82
N THR A 355 0.15 6.72 7.44
CA THR A 355 -1.25 6.42 7.71
C THR A 355 -1.68 5.12 7.02
N SER A 356 -1.23 4.89 5.79
CA SER A 356 -1.48 3.65 5.05
C SER A 356 -0.85 2.45 5.73
N VAL A 357 0.43 2.54 6.10
CA VAL A 357 1.12 1.48 6.86
C VAL A 357 0.37 1.17 8.17
N THR A 358 -0.05 2.22 8.89
CA THR A 358 -0.77 2.09 10.16
C THR A 358 -2.13 1.42 9.99
N LEU A 359 -2.91 1.80 8.97
CA LEU A 359 -4.23 1.22 8.73
C LEU A 359 -4.14 -0.24 8.23
N THR A 360 -3.16 -0.59 7.40
CA THR A 360 -2.91 -1.99 7.04
C THR A 360 -2.52 -2.81 8.28
N ALA A 361 -1.59 -2.29 9.08
CA ALA A 361 -1.16 -2.91 10.33
C ALA A 361 -2.32 -3.07 11.34
N LEU A 362 -3.20 -2.09 11.44
CA LEU A 362 -4.38 -2.15 12.32
C LEU A 362 -5.39 -3.18 11.82
N ALA A 363 -5.61 -3.26 10.50
CA ALA A 363 -6.45 -4.29 9.93
C ALA A 363 -5.91 -5.70 10.21
N HIS A 364 -4.59 -5.88 10.20
CA HIS A 364 -3.93 -7.14 10.56
C HIS A 364 -4.11 -7.47 12.04
N LEU A 365 -3.87 -6.52 12.94
CA LEU A 365 -4.12 -6.70 14.38
C LEU A 365 -5.58 -7.13 14.65
N LEU A 366 -6.55 -6.42 14.07
CA LEU A 366 -7.98 -6.67 14.31
C LEU A 366 -8.50 -7.97 13.66
N ASN A 367 -7.73 -8.55 12.74
CA ASN A 367 -7.98 -9.87 12.17
C ASN A 367 -7.15 -10.97 12.83
N GLY A 368 -6.22 -10.62 13.71
CA GLY A 368 -5.36 -11.52 14.46
C GLY A 368 -5.96 -11.97 15.79
N PRO A 369 -5.11 -12.39 16.75
CA PRO A 369 -5.53 -12.78 18.09
C PRO A 369 -6.32 -11.67 18.82
N PRO A 370 -7.31 -12.02 19.66
CA PRO A 370 -8.07 -11.04 20.42
C PRO A 370 -7.20 -10.14 21.31
N GLN A 371 -7.55 -8.85 21.38
CA GLN A 371 -6.90 -7.85 22.22
C GLN A 371 -7.89 -6.73 22.58
N ASN A 372 -7.56 -5.89 23.57
CA ASN A 372 -8.43 -4.84 24.11
C ASN A 372 -7.81 -3.43 24.10
N ALA A 373 -6.70 -3.23 23.39
CA ALA A 373 -6.03 -1.95 23.24
C ALA A 373 -6.70 -1.02 22.21
N ILE A 374 -7.33 -1.59 21.19
CA ILE A 374 -8.00 -0.85 20.09
C ILE A 374 -9.06 -1.73 19.41
N GLY A 375 -10.06 -1.15 18.75
CA GLY A 375 -11.15 -1.90 18.12
C GLY A 375 -11.55 -1.43 16.72
N ARG A 376 -12.60 -2.07 16.18
CA ARG A 376 -13.19 -1.73 14.86
C ARG A 376 -13.65 -0.28 14.76
N LYS A 377 -14.12 0.30 15.87
CA LYS A 377 -14.54 1.71 15.93
C LYS A 377 -13.37 2.64 15.62
N ASP A 378 -12.20 2.33 16.16
CA ASP A 378 -10.98 3.13 15.98
C ASP A 378 -10.41 2.96 14.56
N TYR A 379 -10.52 1.76 13.97
CA TYR A 379 -10.19 1.56 12.55
C TYR A 379 -11.07 2.43 11.65
N LEU A 380 -12.40 2.39 11.84
CA LEU A 380 -13.33 3.19 11.04
C LEU A 380 -13.08 4.69 11.23
N GLU A 381 -12.84 5.15 12.46
CA GLU A 381 -12.56 6.57 12.72
C GLU A 381 -11.24 7.01 12.07
N THR A 382 -10.18 6.21 12.19
CA THR A 382 -8.89 6.51 11.55
C THR A 382 -9.02 6.55 10.02
N LEU A 383 -9.79 5.63 9.42
CA LEU A 383 -10.06 5.63 7.98
C LEU A 383 -10.92 6.84 7.55
N ARG A 384 -11.91 7.26 8.36
CA ARG A 384 -12.71 8.48 8.11
C ARG A 384 -11.86 9.75 8.15
N ILE A 385 -11.00 9.85 9.16
CA ILE A 385 -10.04 10.94 9.30
C ILE A 385 -9.13 10.99 8.06
N TYR A 386 -8.64 9.85 7.60
CA TYR A 386 -7.81 9.76 6.40
C TYR A 386 -8.60 10.07 5.12
N ALA A 387 -9.85 9.62 5.00
CA ALA A 387 -10.70 9.99 3.87
C ALA A 387 -10.93 11.51 3.80
N ARG A 388 -11.23 12.13 4.96
CA ARG A 388 -11.42 13.57 5.13
C ARG A 388 -10.17 14.38 4.80
N SER A 389 -8.97 13.83 5.01
CA SER A 389 -7.73 14.54 4.70
C SER A 389 -7.47 14.71 3.22
N HIS A 390 -8.14 13.95 2.34
CA HIS A 390 -7.97 14.01 0.89
C HIS A 390 -8.69 15.21 0.25
N ARG A 391 -8.37 16.43 0.72
CA ARG A 391 -8.99 17.65 0.24
C ARG A 391 -8.05 18.84 0.27
N LEU A 392 -8.30 19.81 -0.61
CA LEU A 392 -7.63 21.09 -0.61
C LEU A 392 -8.68 22.19 -0.56
N LYS A 393 -8.56 23.10 0.41
CA LYS A 393 -9.28 24.37 0.39
C LYS A 393 -8.51 25.35 -0.50
N ARG A 394 -9.12 25.78 -1.61
CA ARG A 394 -8.56 26.73 -2.56
C ARG A 394 -8.67 28.17 -2.03
N GLU A 395 -7.97 29.08 -2.71
CA GLU A 395 -7.98 30.51 -2.38
C GLU A 395 -9.37 31.13 -2.52
N ASP A 396 -10.20 30.64 -3.45
CA ASP A 396 -11.59 31.06 -3.63
C ASP A 396 -12.55 30.49 -2.56
N GLY A 397 -12.03 29.71 -1.60
CA GLY A 397 -12.79 29.08 -0.54
C GLY A 397 -13.43 27.74 -0.90
N SER A 398 -13.40 27.32 -2.16
CA SER A 398 -13.89 26.00 -2.58
C SER A 398 -13.03 24.86 -2.01
N VAL A 399 -13.65 23.71 -1.77
CA VAL A 399 -12.96 22.51 -1.28
C VAL A 399 -13.06 21.43 -2.34
N VAL A 400 -11.90 20.97 -2.81
CA VAL A 400 -11.81 19.94 -3.86
C VAL A 400 -11.09 18.70 -3.35
N PRO A 401 -11.35 17.51 -3.93
CA PRO A 401 -10.52 16.33 -3.68
C PRO A 401 -9.05 16.62 -4.01
N TRP A 402 -8.15 16.22 -3.11
CA TRP A 402 -6.72 16.45 -3.27
C TRP A 402 -5.92 15.42 -2.47
N ILE A 403 -4.75 15.02 -2.96
CA ILE A 403 -3.77 14.24 -2.22
C ILE A 403 -2.39 14.81 -2.55
N ASP A 404 -1.60 15.02 -1.51
CA ASP A 404 -0.26 15.61 -1.57
C ASP A 404 0.70 14.88 -0.62
N GLU A 405 1.92 15.39 -0.48
CA GLU A 405 3.01 14.76 0.26
C GLU A 405 2.71 14.62 1.76
N ASN A 406 2.56 15.74 2.48
CA ASN A 406 2.29 15.77 3.92
C ASN A 406 1.35 16.91 4.30
N LEU A 407 0.76 16.81 5.49
CA LEU A 407 -0.23 17.77 5.93
C LEU A 407 -0.13 18.09 7.42
N ASN A 408 -0.60 19.29 7.74
CA ASN A 408 -0.82 19.74 9.09
C ASN A 408 -1.95 18.90 9.70
N PRO A 409 -1.66 18.08 10.73
CA PRO A 409 -2.61 17.12 11.28
C PRO A 409 -3.80 17.78 11.97
N PHE A 410 -3.73 19.09 12.26
CA PHE A 410 -4.77 19.85 12.95
C PHE A 410 -5.63 20.71 12.01
N THR A 411 -5.06 21.23 10.93
CA THR A 411 -5.76 22.13 10.00
C THR A 411 -6.12 21.49 8.66
N GLY A 412 -5.43 20.42 8.27
CA GLY A 412 -5.58 19.77 6.97
C GLY A 412 -4.87 20.48 5.82
N ASP A 413 -4.06 21.51 6.11
CA ASP A 413 -3.26 22.20 5.10
C ASP A 413 -2.06 21.34 4.65
N TRP A 414 -1.81 21.27 3.35
CA TRP A 414 -0.71 20.48 2.77
C TRP A 414 0.62 21.23 2.91
N ILE A 415 1.44 20.84 3.88
CA ILE A 415 2.63 21.58 4.31
C ILE A 415 3.66 21.68 3.19
N SER A 416 4.03 20.55 2.57
CA SER A 416 4.98 20.53 1.45
C SER A 416 4.51 21.44 0.33
N ARG A 417 3.22 21.35 -0.06
CA ARG A 417 2.63 22.21 -1.09
C ARG A 417 2.77 23.69 -0.75
N THR A 418 2.34 24.08 0.45
CA THR A 418 2.43 25.48 0.93
C THR A 418 3.88 25.97 0.95
N ARG A 419 4.82 25.13 1.41
CA ARG A 419 6.25 25.44 1.45
C ARG A 419 6.86 25.60 0.06
N LEU A 420 6.50 24.73 -0.88
CA LEU A 420 7.03 24.69 -2.25
C LEU A 420 6.49 25.82 -3.12
N LYS A 421 5.22 26.19 -2.94
CA LYS A 421 4.60 27.33 -3.63
C LYS A 421 5.36 28.63 -3.40
N ALA A 422 5.99 28.78 -2.23
CA ALA A 422 6.74 29.97 -1.83
C ALA A 422 8.27 29.79 -1.87
N TRP A 423 8.80 28.78 -2.57
CA TRP A 423 10.21 28.38 -2.43
C TRP A 423 11.21 29.42 -2.96
N LYS A 424 11.05 29.82 -4.23
CA LYS A 424 12.00 30.71 -4.91
C LYS A 424 11.31 32.03 -5.25
N ASN A 425 11.65 33.09 -4.53
CA ASN A 425 11.01 34.42 -4.69
C ASN A 425 9.48 34.37 -4.59
N GLY A 426 8.93 33.50 -3.74
CA GLY A 426 7.49 33.33 -3.59
C GLY A 426 6.82 32.52 -4.70
N THR A 427 7.58 31.79 -5.52
CA THR A 427 7.05 30.91 -6.57
C THR A 427 7.58 29.48 -6.45
N TRP A 428 6.94 28.58 -7.20
CA TRP A 428 7.42 27.21 -7.43
C TRP A 428 8.82 27.21 -8.04
N ASP A 429 9.66 26.27 -7.61
CA ASP A 429 11.01 26.08 -8.17
C ASP A 429 11.07 24.80 -9.02
N ALA A 430 11.49 24.93 -10.27
CA ALA A 430 11.68 23.80 -11.17
C ALA A 430 12.71 22.80 -10.63
N ALA A 431 13.73 23.26 -9.89
CA ALA A 431 14.71 22.39 -9.24
C ALA A 431 14.09 21.54 -8.10
N LYS A 432 12.92 21.94 -7.60
CA LYS A 432 12.15 21.26 -6.56
C LYS A 432 10.93 20.54 -7.12
N GLY A 433 10.89 20.23 -8.42
CA GLY A 433 9.81 19.48 -9.07
C GLY A 433 8.73 20.33 -9.76
N GLY A 434 8.82 21.66 -9.68
CA GLY A 434 7.94 22.57 -10.41
C GLY A 434 6.60 22.84 -9.74
N GLU A 435 5.67 23.35 -10.54
CA GLU A 435 4.31 23.74 -10.12
C GLU A 435 3.55 22.54 -9.55
N GLU A 436 3.07 22.64 -8.30
CA GLU A 436 2.22 21.59 -7.70
C GLU A 436 2.86 20.20 -7.76
N ARG A 437 4.17 20.09 -7.43
CA ARG A 437 4.93 18.83 -7.48
C ARG A 437 4.16 17.64 -6.89
N GLY A 438 3.61 17.82 -5.70
CA GLY A 438 2.90 16.78 -4.96
C GLY A 438 1.43 16.64 -5.33
N LYS A 439 0.91 17.34 -6.35
CA LYS A 439 -0.46 17.11 -6.80
C LYS A 439 -0.66 15.66 -7.25
N ASP A 440 -1.74 15.06 -6.78
CA ASP A 440 -2.16 13.68 -7.07
C ASP A 440 -1.14 12.62 -6.58
N TYR A 441 -0.31 12.96 -5.58
CA TYR A 441 0.84 12.16 -5.12
C TYR A 441 0.52 10.67 -4.86
N ASN A 442 1.27 9.79 -5.50
CA ASN A 442 1.10 8.34 -5.38
C ASN A 442 2.15 7.74 -4.45
N HIS A 443 1.97 7.97 -3.16
CA HIS A 443 2.90 7.55 -2.11
C HIS A 443 2.18 6.86 -0.93
N SER A 444 1.01 6.27 -1.18
CA SER A 444 0.14 5.73 -0.12
C SER A 444 -0.92 4.79 -0.69
N THR A 445 -1.61 4.02 0.16
CA THR A 445 -2.80 3.25 -0.22
C THR A 445 -4.06 3.90 0.35
N PHE A 446 -5.22 3.57 -0.22
CA PHE A 446 -6.54 3.88 0.33
C PHE A 446 -7.56 2.85 -0.12
N CYS A 447 -7.60 2.55 -1.42
CA CYS A 447 -8.53 1.59 -1.97
C CYS A 447 -8.27 0.18 -1.43
N ASP A 448 -7.01 -0.20 -1.25
CA ASP A 448 -6.64 -1.46 -0.59
C ASP A 448 -7.16 -1.56 0.84
N LEU A 449 -7.15 -0.45 1.59
CA LEU A 449 -7.64 -0.39 2.97
C LEU A 449 -9.17 -0.59 3.00
N VAL A 450 -9.88 0.03 2.06
CA VAL A 450 -11.33 -0.18 1.90
C VAL A 450 -11.64 -1.64 1.55
N ILE A 451 -10.91 -2.22 0.60
CA ILE A 451 -11.16 -3.58 0.14
C ILE A 451 -10.82 -4.61 1.23
N THR A 452 -9.67 -4.48 1.88
CA THR A 452 -9.12 -5.55 2.73
C THR A 452 -9.34 -5.36 4.24
N GLY A 453 -9.63 -4.14 4.66
CA GLY A 453 -9.96 -3.82 6.04
C GLY A 453 -11.44 -3.50 6.20
N LEU A 454 -11.92 -2.42 5.57
CA LEU A 454 -13.30 -1.96 5.77
C LEU A 454 -14.34 -2.99 5.30
N ALA A 455 -14.31 -3.37 4.02
CA ALA A 455 -15.13 -4.45 3.47
C ALA A 455 -14.58 -5.84 3.87
N GLY A 456 -13.30 -5.90 4.21
CA GLY A 456 -12.72 -7.02 4.96
C GLY A 456 -12.31 -8.24 4.14
N LEU A 457 -12.11 -8.12 2.82
CA LEU A 457 -11.54 -9.21 2.04
C LEU A 457 -10.13 -9.55 2.56
N ARG A 458 -9.89 -10.80 2.93
CA ARG A 458 -8.58 -11.27 3.40
C ARG A 458 -7.97 -12.17 2.31
N PRO A 459 -7.00 -11.67 1.52
CA PRO A 459 -6.39 -12.47 0.46
C PRO A 459 -5.66 -13.70 1.00
N ARG A 460 -5.85 -14.84 0.35
CA ARG A 460 -5.32 -16.15 0.76
C ARG A 460 -4.69 -16.88 -0.43
N PRO A 461 -3.78 -17.84 -0.17
CA PRO A 461 -3.15 -18.63 -1.24
C PRO A 461 -3.98 -19.85 -1.68
N ASP A 462 -5.04 -20.19 -0.94
CA ASP A 462 -5.92 -21.32 -1.21
C ASP A 462 -7.20 -20.87 -1.95
N GLY A 463 -8.02 -21.83 -2.37
CA GLY A 463 -9.30 -21.59 -3.04
C GLY A 463 -10.43 -21.12 -2.11
N LEU A 464 -10.11 -20.56 -0.93
CA LEU A 464 -11.10 -20.02 0.00
C LEU A 464 -11.12 -18.50 -0.06
N VAL A 465 -12.32 -17.93 -0.13
CA VAL A 465 -12.55 -16.51 0.12
C VAL A 465 -12.80 -16.35 1.62
N GLU A 466 -12.03 -15.48 2.27
CA GLU A 466 -12.26 -15.07 3.65
C GLU A 466 -12.64 -13.58 3.69
N VAL A 467 -13.73 -13.27 4.37
CA VAL A 467 -14.21 -11.91 4.57
C VAL A 467 -14.44 -11.67 6.05
N ASN A 468 -13.87 -10.60 6.60
CA ASN A 468 -14.10 -10.16 7.97
C ASN A 468 -14.11 -8.62 8.03
N PRO A 469 -15.29 -7.99 7.83
CA PRO A 469 -15.40 -6.53 7.74
C PRO A 469 -15.02 -5.86 9.06
N LEU A 470 -14.31 -4.73 8.98
CA LEU A 470 -13.96 -3.90 10.13
C LEU A 470 -14.94 -2.75 10.37
N VAL A 471 -16.11 -2.80 9.74
CA VAL A 471 -17.25 -1.96 10.11
C VAL A 471 -17.72 -2.39 11.52
N PRO A 472 -17.83 -1.48 12.50
CA PRO A 472 -18.37 -1.81 13.81
C PRO A 472 -19.85 -2.21 13.71
N ASP A 473 -20.28 -3.07 14.62
CA ASP A 473 -21.69 -3.43 14.72
C ASP A 473 -22.54 -2.17 14.89
N GLU A 474 -23.69 -2.14 14.20
CA GLU A 474 -24.67 -1.04 14.20
C GLU A 474 -24.16 0.29 13.63
N ALA A 475 -22.90 0.38 13.17
CA ALA A 475 -22.38 1.62 12.60
C ALA A 475 -23.06 1.98 11.27
N TRP A 476 -23.33 0.99 10.43
CA TRP A 476 -23.94 1.14 9.11
C TRP A 476 -25.07 0.13 8.89
N ASP A 477 -26.08 0.54 8.13
CA ASP A 477 -27.17 -0.34 7.69
C ASP A 477 -26.79 -1.15 6.44
N TRP A 478 -25.84 -0.65 5.66
CA TRP A 478 -25.44 -1.28 4.41
C TRP A 478 -24.02 -0.87 4.01
N PHE A 479 -23.37 -1.68 3.19
CA PHE A 479 -22.26 -1.30 2.31
C PHE A 479 -22.17 -2.31 1.17
N GLY A 480 -21.51 -1.96 0.07
CA GLY A 480 -21.34 -2.85 -1.07
C GLY A 480 -19.99 -2.65 -1.72
N LEU A 481 -19.29 -3.75 -1.99
CA LEU A 481 -18.07 -3.82 -2.79
C LEU A 481 -18.30 -4.83 -3.91
N ASP A 482 -18.12 -4.44 -5.17
CA ASP A 482 -18.55 -5.26 -6.30
C ASP A 482 -17.57 -5.21 -7.47
N GLY A 483 -17.44 -6.33 -8.18
CA GLY A 483 -16.54 -6.46 -9.32
C GLY A 483 -15.06 -6.66 -8.96
N VAL A 484 -14.74 -7.08 -7.73
CA VAL A 484 -13.36 -7.27 -7.28
C VAL A 484 -12.71 -8.43 -8.05
N PRO A 485 -11.62 -8.21 -8.81
CA PRO A 485 -10.89 -9.32 -9.41
C PRO A 485 -10.16 -10.11 -8.32
N TYR A 486 -10.48 -11.40 -8.18
CA TYR A 486 -9.84 -12.27 -7.20
C TYR A 486 -9.74 -13.71 -7.74
N HIS A 487 -8.51 -14.24 -7.88
CA HIS A 487 -8.25 -15.62 -8.31
C HIS A 487 -8.98 -16.00 -9.62
N GLY A 488 -9.07 -15.06 -10.57
CA GLY A 488 -9.79 -15.25 -11.85
C GLY A 488 -11.30 -15.04 -11.79
N HIS A 489 -11.88 -14.88 -10.60
CA HIS A 489 -13.31 -14.62 -10.39
C HIS A 489 -13.60 -13.14 -10.13
N SER A 490 -14.88 -12.78 -10.22
CA SER A 490 -15.39 -11.47 -9.82
C SER A 490 -16.15 -11.58 -8.49
N LEU A 491 -15.58 -11.04 -7.41
CA LEU A 491 -16.22 -11.05 -6.11
C LEU A 491 -17.14 -9.86 -5.88
N THR A 492 -18.21 -10.11 -5.12
CA THR A 492 -19.12 -9.11 -4.57
C THR A 492 -19.26 -9.36 -3.06
N ILE A 493 -19.06 -8.34 -2.24
CA ILE A 493 -19.23 -8.36 -0.77
C ILE A 493 -20.25 -7.29 -0.41
N LEU A 494 -21.37 -7.72 0.15
CA LEU A 494 -22.49 -6.86 0.52
C LEU A 494 -22.80 -7.03 1.99
N TYR A 495 -23.07 -5.93 2.68
CA TYR A 495 -23.83 -5.96 3.92
C TYR A 495 -25.11 -5.18 3.72
N ASP A 496 -26.24 -5.76 4.08
CA ASP A 496 -27.54 -5.08 4.06
C ASP A 496 -28.40 -5.58 5.21
N ARG A 497 -28.54 -4.76 6.25
CA ARG A 497 -29.28 -5.11 7.47
C ARG A 497 -30.73 -5.52 7.20
N THR A 498 -31.36 -4.97 6.16
CA THR A 498 -32.79 -5.17 5.85
C THR A 498 -33.03 -6.09 4.66
N GLY A 499 -32.02 -6.24 3.78
CA GLY A 499 -32.11 -6.93 2.49
C GLY A 499 -32.72 -6.08 1.38
N ALA A 500 -33.17 -4.86 1.67
CA ALA A 500 -33.88 -4.00 0.72
C ALA A 500 -32.99 -3.18 -0.20
N ARG A 501 -31.72 -2.91 0.18
CA ARG A 501 -30.79 -2.08 -0.60
C ARG A 501 -30.33 -2.79 -1.87
N TYR A 502 -29.96 -4.07 -1.76
CA TYR A 502 -29.41 -4.84 -2.90
C TYR A 502 -30.33 -5.96 -3.40
N GLY A 503 -31.36 -6.34 -2.64
CA GLY A 503 -32.24 -7.46 -3.02
C GLY A 503 -31.52 -8.81 -3.04
N LYS A 504 -30.46 -8.98 -2.22
CA LYS A 504 -29.64 -10.21 -2.11
C LYS A 504 -29.77 -10.90 -0.74
N GLY A 505 -30.79 -10.50 0.06
CA GLY A 505 -31.01 -11.02 1.41
C GLY A 505 -30.36 -10.18 2.50
N GLN A 506 -30.68 -10.51 3.75
CA GLN A 506 -30.29 -9.76 4.96
C GLN A 506 -28.94 -10.18 5.54
N GLY A 507 -28.10 -9.22 5.92
CA GLY A 507 -26.82 -9.44 6.57
C GLY A 507 -25.65 -9.38 5.59
N LEU A 508 -24.55 -10.04 5.94
CA LEU A 508 -23.34 -10.13 5.12
C LEU A 508 -23.53 -11.20 4.04
N ARG A 509 -23.20 -10.87 2.79
CA ARG A 509 -23.29 -11.75 1.62
C ARG A 509 -22.01 -11.64 0.80
N VAL A 510 -21.47 -12.80 0.43
CA VAL A 510 -20.29 -12.91 -0.41
C VAL A 510 -20.64 -13.75 -1.63
N LEU A 511 -20.40 -13.20 -2.81
CA LEU A 511 -20.68 -13.84 -4.08
C LEU A 511 -19.40 -13.93 -4.91
N ALA A 512 -19.27 -15.02 -5.66
CA ALA A 512 -18.30 -15.16 -6.75
C ALA A 512 -19.07 -15.35 -8.06
N ASP A 513 -18.79 -14.50 -9.05
CA ASP A 513 -19.45 -14.51 -10.36
C ASP A 513 -20.99 -14.47 -10.26
N GLY A 514 -21.49 -13.71 -9.28
CA GLY A 514 -22.91 -13.55 -9.01
C GLY A 514 -23.59 -14.71 -8.29
N LYS A 515 -22.85 -15.77 -7.91
CA LYS A 515 -23.35 -16.88 -7.08
C LYS A 515 -22.89 -16.71 -5.65
N GLU A 516 -23.80 -16.84 -4.68
CA GLU A 516 -23.49 -16.78 -3.26
C GLU A 516 -22.57 -17.94 -2.86
N ILE A 517 -21.45 -17.62 -2.20
CA ILE A 517 -20.47 -18.60 -1.69
C ILE A 517 -20.37 -18.58 -0.16
N ALA A 518 -20.80 -17.50 0.50
CA ALA A 518 -20.87 -17.38 1.94
C ALA A 518 -21.88 -16.32 2.38
N ALA A 519 -22.44 -16.50 3.58
CA ALA A 519 -23.39 -15.57 4.18
C ALA A 519 -23.27 -15.57 5.72
N ALA A 520 -23.64 -14.45 6.34
CA ALA A 520 -23.88 -14.35 7.78
C ALA A 520 -25.01 -13.36 8.06
N GLU A 521 -25.73 -13.56 9.16
CA GLU A 521 -26.82 -12.64 9.57
C GLU A 521 -26.29 -11.26 10.00
N ARG A 522 -25.08 -11.23 10.57
CA ARG A 522 -24.41 -10.03 11.09
C ARG A 522 -23.02 -9.89 10.49
N LEU A 523 -22.41 -8.72 10.69
CA LEU A 523 -21.01 -8.51 10.34
C LEU A 523 -20.11 -9.42 11.17
N GLY A 524 -19.24 -10.16 10.50
CA GLY A 524 -18.32 -11.09 11.14
C GLY A 524 -17.50 -11.85 10.11
N ARG A 525 -16.62 -12.72 10.60
CA ARG A 525 -15.79 -13.56 9.74
C ARG A 525 -16.66 -14.62 9.06
N VAL A 526 -16.58 -14.69 7.74
CA VAL A 526 -17.18 -15.73 6.91
C VAL A 526 -16.16 -16.27 5.92
N THR A 527 -16.30 -17.54 5.57
CA THR A 527 -15.49 -18.18 4.53
C THR A 527 -16.39 -18.93 3.54
N GLY A 528 -15.96 -18.98 2.28
CA GLY A 528 -16.64 -19.72 1.21
C GLY A 528 -15.65 -20.20 0.16
N PRO A 529 -15.82 -21.40 -0.41
CA PRO A 529 -14.96 -21.88 -1.49
C PRO A 529 -15.22 -21.08 -2.77
N LEU A 530 -14.16 -20.77 -3.50
CA LEU A 530 -14.29 -20.29 -4.88
C LEU A 530 -14.92 -21.38 -5.75
N PRO A 531 -15.72 -21.01 -6.77
CA PRO A 531 -16.16 -21.94 -7.79
C PRO A 531 -14.95 -22.64 -8.44
N HIS A 532 -15.12 -23.90 -8.86
CA HIS A 532 -14.09 -24.54 -9.67
C HIS A 532 -13.93 -23.81 -11.01
N PRO A 533 -12.68 -23.65 -11.51
CA PRO A 533 -12.41 -23.04 -12.81
C PRO A 533 -13.10 -23.72 -13.99
#